data_AF-A0A8H5Q759-F1
#
_entry.id   AF-A0A8H5Q759-F1
#
_cell.length_a   1.000
_cell.length_b   1.000
_cell.length_c   1.000
_cell.angle_alpha   90.00
_cell.angle_beta   90.00
_cell.angle_gamma   90.00
#
_symmetry.space_group_name_H-M   'P 1'
#
loop_
_entity.id
_entity.type
_entity.pdbx_description
1 polymer ?
#
loop_
_entity_poly.entity_id
_entity_poly.type
_entity_poly.pdbx_seq_one_letter_code
_entity_poly.pdbx_strand_id
1 'polypeptide(L)'
;MDVTVTFNELLRERNAPETRKRVTLDAIDGFLKEAYRINSHITSLHRELQDVRQAYLSTAQPRKTHNRVAKEQARVLTDRDREEVDANAKQMIRELNAGIRALDEAEQLRRETESAIIRKKFGGLGAFGAWAS
;
A
#
# COMPACT_ATOMS: atom_id res chain seq x y z
N MET A 1 -23.63 -7.74 17.00
CA MET A 1 -24.81 -6.86 17.02
C MET A 1 -24.29 -5.42 17.12
N ASP A 2 -24.64 -4.54 16.17
CA ASP A 2 -24.15 -3.16 16.16
C ASP A 2 -24.99 -2.31 17.12
N VAL A 3 -24.41 -1.93 18.26
CA VAL A 3 -25.06 -1.16 19.33
C VAL A 3 -24.90 0.36 19.18
N THR A 4 -24.22 0.80 18.12
CA THR A 4 -23.85 2.21 17.93
C THR A 4 -25.08 3.11 17.78
N VAL A 5 -26.12 2.63 17.10
CA VAL A 5 -27.36 3.39 16.86
C VAL A 5 -28.08 3.66 18.18
N THR A 6 -28.38 2.60 18.94
CA THR A 6 -29.06 2.69 20.23
C THR A 6 -28.26 3.52 21.23
N PHE A 7 -26.93 3.40 21.22
CA PHE A 7 -26.09 4.21 22.10
C PHE A 7 -26.07 5.70 21.71
N ASN A 8 -26.08 6.03 20.42
CA ASN A 8 -26.19 7.42 19.97
C ASN A 8 -27.54 8.05 20.28
N GLU A 9 -28.63 7.27 20.23
CA GLU A 9 -29.95 7.72 20.68
C GLU A 9 -29.93 8.12 22.16
N LEU A 10 -29.36 7.26 23.02
CA LEU A 10 -29.19 7.54 24.44
C LEU A 10 -28.29 8.76 24.71
N LEU A 11 -27.23 8.95 23.91
CA LEU A 11 -26.39 10.14 24.02
C LEU A 11 -27.16 11.41 23.65
N ARG A 12 -27.98 11.36 22.59
CA ARG A 12 -28.81 12.49 22.16
C ARG A 12 -29.85 12.88 23.21
N GLU A 13 -30.48 11.89 23.85
CA GLU A 13 -31.40 12.12 24.98
C GLU A 13 -30.74 12.82 26.16
N ARG A 14 -29.42 12.65 26.33
CA ARG A 14 -28.63 13.28 27.39
C ARG A 14 -27.90 14.54 26.93
N ASN A 15 -28.27 15.12 25.77
CA ASN A 15 -27.58 16.24 25.14
C ASN A 15 -26.05 16.03 25.00
N ALA A 16 -25.63 14.78 24.89
CA ALA A 16 -24.26 14.38 24.67
C ALA A 16 -23.98 14.19 23.17
N PRO A 17 -22.76 14.50 22.69
CA PRO A 17 -22.40 14.30 21.29
C PRO A 17 -22.33 12.81 20.93
N GLU A 18 -22.70 12.48 19.69
CA GLU A 18 -22.64 11.10 19.16
C GLU A 18 -21.21 10.50 19.23
N THR A 19 -21.14 9.18 19.37
CA THR A 19 -19.87 8.46 19.58
C THR A 19 -18.86 8.54 18.45
N ARG A 20 -19.31 8.61 17.20
CA ARG A 20 -18.41 8.55 16.04
C ARG A 20 -18.37 9.87 15.30
N LYS A 21 -17.16 10.41 15.14
CA LYS A 21 -16.86 11.29 14.00
C LYS A 21 -17.00 10.45 12.74
N ARG A 22 -17.76 10.95 11.75
CA ARG A 22 -17.71 10.40 10.39
C ARG A 22 -16.25 10.41 9.95
N VAL A 23 -15.70 9.25 9.60
CA VAL A 23 -14.40 9.20 8.94
C VAL A 23 -14.56 9.95 7.63
N THR A 24 -13.79 11.01 7.44
CA THR A 24 -13.86 11.83 6.23
C THR A 24 -13.22 11.07 5.08
N LEU A 25 -13.83 11.14 3.89
CA LEU A 25 -13.31 10.47 2.70
C LEU A 25 -11.86 10.90 2.40
N ASP A 26 -11.53 12.18 2.60
CA ASP A 26 -10.17 12.70 2.42
C ASP A 26 -9.10 11.97 3.26
N ALA A 27 -9.44 11.54 4.48
CA ALA A 27 -8.50 10.83 5.36
C ALA A 27 -8.28 9.38 4.91
N ILE A 28 -9.28 8.82 4.23
CA ILE A 28 -9.27 7.47 3.65
C ILE A 28 -8.56 7.48 2.29
N ASP A 29 -8.70 8.56 1.52
CA ASP A 29 -8.27 8.67 0.13
C ASP A 29 -6.75 8.55 -0.02
N GLY A 30 -5.96 9.22 0.83
CA GLY A 30 -4.50 9.17 0.77
C GLY A 30 -3.92 7.76 0.99
N PHE A 31 -4.38 7.08 2.03
CA PHE A 31 -3.95 5.71 2.35
C PHE A 31 -4.37 4.72 1.26
N LEU A 32 -5.64 4.75 0.85
CA LEU A 32 -6.12 3.83 -0.18
C LEU A 32 -5.46 4.07 -1.53
N LYS A 33 -5.24 5.34 -1.92
CA LYS A 33 -4.56 5.68 -3.16
C LYS A 33 -3.15 5.11 -3.20
N GLU A 34 -2.38 5.25 -2.13
CA GLU A 34 -1.02 4.72 -2.09
C GLU A 34 -1.02 3.18 -2.01
N ALA A 35 -1.95 2.58 -1.27
CA ALA A 35 -2.12 1.11 -1.26
C ALA A 35 -2.45 0.55 -2.65
N TYR A 36 -3.35 1.20 -3.41
CA TYR A 36 -3.66 0.82 -4.79
C TYR A 36 -2.46 1.02 -5.72
N ARG A 37 -1.71 2.11 -5.54
CA ARG A 37 -0.49 2.38 -6.30
C ARG A 37 0.55 1.28 -6.07
N ILE A 38 0.84 0.91 -4.82
CA ILE A 38 1.74 -0.20 -4.48
C ILE A 38 1.26 -1.49 -5.15
N ASN A 39 -0.02 -1.84 -5.02
CA ASN A 39 -0.58 -3.05 -5.63
C ASN A 39 -0.42 -3.05 -7.16
N SER A 40 -0.63 -1.90 -7.81
CA SER A 40 -0.41 -1.75 -9.25
C SER A 40 1.05 -2.00 -9.64
N HIS A 41 2.01 -1.45 -8.87
CA HIS A 41 3.44 -1.65 -9.11
C HIS A 41 3.87 -3.11 -8.90
N ILE A 42 3.39 -3.78 -7.84
CA ILE A 42 3.63 -5.23 -7.64
C ILE A 42 3.14 -6.03 -8.84
N THR A 43 1.92 -5.74 -9.29
CA THR A 43 1.28 -6.49 -10.37
C THR A 43 2.02 -6.28 -11.69
N SER A 44 2.43 -5.04 -12.00
CA SER A 44 3.21 -4.75 -13.20
C SER A 44 4.57 -5.45 -13.19
N LEU A 45 5.32 -5.34 -12.08
CA LEU A 45 6.60 -6.04 -11.94
C LEU A 45 6.46 -7.56 -12.09
N HIS A 46 5.41 -8.14 -11.50
CA HIS A 46 5.16 -9.58 -11.61
C HIS A 46 4.91 -10.01 -13.07
N ARG A 47 4.10 -9.25 -13.81
CA ARG A 47 3.85 -9.52 -15.23
C ARG A 47 5.10 -9.39 -16.08
N GLU A 48 5.84 -8.30 -15.91
CA GLU A 48 7.08 -8.08 -16.66
C GLU A 48 8.10 -9.20 -16.41
N LEU A 49 8.29 -9.62 -15.16
CA LEU A 49 9.16 -10.74 -14.82
C LEU A 49 8.68 -12.07 -15.40
N GLN A 50 7.36 -12.32 -15.44
CA GLN A 50 6.80 -13.52 -16.09
C GLN A 50 7.06 -13.51 -17.59
N ASP A 51 6.83 -12.38 -18.26
CA ASP A 51 6.97 -12.24 -19.71
C ASP A 51 8.42 -12.46 -20.16
N VAL A 52 9.38 -11.89 -19.43
CA VAL A 52 10.81 -12.04 -19.75
C VAL A 52 11.41 -13.37 -19.30
N ARG A 53 10.76 -14.10 -18.37
CA ARG A 53 11.31 -15.32 -17.73
C ARG A 53 11.84 -16.34 -18.72
N GLN A 54 11.05 -16.67 -19.75
CA GLN A 54 11.42 -17.70 -20.72
C GLN A 54 12.63 -17.28 -21.53
N ALA A 55 12.66 -16.03 -22.01
CA ALA A 55 13.78 -15.49 -22.77
C ALA A 55 15.04 -15.34 -21.91
N TYR A 56 14.89 -14.99 -20.63
CA TYR A 56 15.99 -14.78 -19.69
C TYR A 56 16.66 -16.11 -19.33
N LEU A 57 15.88 -17.14 -19.00
CA LEU A 57 16.36 -18.48 -18.65
C LEU A 57 16.81 -19.30 -19.87
N SER A 58 16.41 -18.92 -21.08
CA SER A 58 16.84 -19.58 -22.30
C SER A 58 18.33 -19.32 -22.55
N THR A 59 19.18 -20.29 -22.21
CA THR A 59 20.61 -20.33 -22.55
C THR A 59 20.88 -21.15 -23.81
N ALA A 60 19.84 -21.78 -24.38
CA ALA A 60 19.96 -22.62 -25.55
C ALA A 60 20.28 -21.78 -26.81
N GLN A 61 21.27 -22.22 -27.58
CA GLN A 61 21.50 -21.63 -28.90
C GLN A 61 20.24 -21.81 -29.78
N PRO A 62 19.80 -20.76 -30.48
CA PRO A 62 18.61 -20.84 -31.32
C PRO A 62 18.82 -21.92 -32.38
N ARG A 63 18.07 -23.03 -32.26
CA ARG A 63 18.10 -24.09 -33.27
C ARG A 63 17.60 -23.49 -34.58
N LYS A 64 18.43 -23.52 -35.63
CA LYS A 64 18.06 -23.14 -36.99
C LYS A 64 17.03 -24.12 -37.54
N THR A 65 15.79 -24.04 -37.06
CA THR A 65 14.67 -24.77 -37.65
C THR A 65 14.16 -23.93 -38.81
N HIS A 66 13.96 -24.56 -39.97
CA HIS A 66 13.60 -23.91 -41.22
C HIS A 66 12.11 -23.51 -41.27
N ASN A 67 11.45 -23.38 -40.11
CA ASN A 67 10.06 -22.95 -39.97
C ASN A 67 10.02 -21.45 -39.71
N ARG A 68 9.67 -20.70 -40.76
CA ARG A 68 9.54 -19.23 -40.74
C ARG A 68 8.51 -18.71 -39.73
N VAL A 69 7.63 -19.56 -39.19
CA VAL A 69 6.53 -19.20 -38.27
C VAL A 69 6.97 -19.14 -36.80
N ALA A 70 8.07 -19.82 -36.40
CA ALA A 70 8.53 -19.85 -35.00
C ALA A 70 9.56 -18.76 -34.66
N LYS A 71 9.91 -17.88 -35.61
CA LYS A 71 11.03 -16.95 -35.49
C LYS A 71 10.75 -15.74 -34.60
N GLU A 72 9.48 -15.43 -34.33
CA GLU A 72 9.11 -14.31 -33.46
C GLU A 72 9.10 -14.67 -31.96
N GLN A 73 8.99 -15.95 -31.61
CA GLN A 73 8.62 -16.37 -30.25
C GLN A 73 9.82 -16.76 -29.37
N ALA A 74 11.02 -16.90 -29.93
CA ALA A 74 12.21 -17.34 -29.19
C ALA A 74 13.41 -16.43 -29.48
N ARG A 75 13.26 -15.13 -29.23
CA ARG A 75 14.42 -14.23 -29.14
C ARG A 75 15.12 -14.52 -27.82
N VAL A 76 16.24 -15.23 -27.90
CA VAL A 76 17.18 -15.40 -26.79
C VAL A 76 17.75 -14.02 -26.44
N LEU A 77 17.59 -13.59 -25.19
CA LEU A 77 18.17 -12.33 -24.69
C LEU A 77 19.70 -12.45 -24.69
N THR A 78 20.39 -11.41 -25.15
CA THR A 78 21.84 -11.32 -24.97
C THR A 78 22.18 -11.01 -23.51
N ASP A 79 23.42 -11.25 -23.09
CA ASP A 79 23.83 -10.95 -21.70
C ASP A 79 23.63 -9.46 -21.35
N ARG A 80 23.80 -8.56 -22.33
CA ARG A 80 23.51 -7.13 -22.14
C ARG A 80 22.02 -6.86 -21.91
N ASP A 81 21.15 -7.56 -22.64
CA ASP A 81 19.70 -7.40 -22.47
C ASP A 81 19.25 -7.97 -21.11
N ARG A 82 19.89 -9.04 -20.63
CA ARG A 82 19.66 -9.59 -19.29
C ARG A 82 20.07 -8.61 -18.19
N GLU A 83 21.23 -7.96 -18.34
CA GLU A 83 21.70 -6.93 -17.40
C GLU A 83 20.73 -5.73 -17.35
N GLU A 84 20.18 -5.33 -18.50
CA GLU A 84 19.16 -4.27 -18.56
C GLU A 84 17.86 -4.67 -17.84
N VAL A 85 17.37 -5.90 -18.06
CA VAL A 85 16.21 -6.45 -17.34
C VAL A 85 16.46 -6.44 -15.83
N ASP A 86 17.64 -6.88 -15.38
CA ASP A 86 18.00 -6.89 -13.96
C ASP A 86 18.11 -5.48 -13.38
N ALA A 87 18.67 -4.53 -14.14
CA ALA A 87 18.76 -3.14 -13.72
C ALA A 87 17.37 -2.50 -13.54
N ASN A 88 16.47 -2.74 -14.49
CA ASN A 88 15.09 -2.27 -14.44
C ASN A 88 14.32 -2.90 -13.28
N ALA A 89 14.36 -4.23 -13.14
CA ALA A 89 13.69 -4.93 -12.04
C ALA A 89 14.18 -4.44 -10.67
N LYS A 90 15.50 -4.23 -10.51
CA LYS A 90 16.08 -3.65 -9.28
C LYS A 90 15.57 -2.23 -9.02
N GLN A 91 15.41 -1.42 -10.07
CA GLN A 91 14.85 -0.07 -9.94
C GLN A 91 13.39 -0.13 -9.47
N MET A 92 12.54 -0.93 -10.11
CA MET A 92 11.14 -1.09 -9.71
C MET A 92 11.01 -1.56 -8.25
N ILE A 93 11.86 -2.49 -7.82
CA ILE A 93 11.89 -2.96 -6.41
C ILE A 93 12.28 -1.82 -5.45
N ARG A 94 13.25 -0.96 -5.81
CA ARG A 94 13.62 0.19 -4.99
C ARG A 94 12.47 1.20 -4.88
N GLU A 95 11.81 1.50 -5.99
CA GLU A 95 10.65 2.38 -6.02
C GLU A 95 9.49 1.83 -5.19
N LEU A 96 9.26 0.51 -5.26
CA LEU A 96 8.25 -0.17 -4.45
C LEU A 96 8.55 -0.08 -2.95
N ASN A 97 9.80 -0.33 -2.56
CA ASN A 97 10.24 -0.20 -1.17
C ASN A 97 10.11 1.24 -0.67
N ALA A 98 10.39 2.23 -1.51
CA ALA A 98 10.17 3.64 -1.18
C ALA A 98 8.68 3.95 -0.97
N GLY A 99 7.80 3.44 -1.84
CA GLY A 99 6.35 3.57 -1.68
C GLY A 99 5.81 2.93 -0.39
N ILE A 100 6.28 1.72 -0.04
CA ILE A 100 5.91 1.05 1.21
C ILE A 100 6.32 1.89 2.44
N ARG A 101 7.53 2.45 2.45
CA ARG A 101 8.00 3.31 3.54
C ARG A 101 7.18 4.59 3.66
N ALA A 102 6.86 5.23 2.53
CA ALA A 102 6.01 6.42 2.52
C ALA A 102 4.60 6.13 3.10
N LEU A 103 4.04 4.95 2.80
CA LEU A 103 2.75 4.52 3.38
C LEU A 103 2.85 4.30 4.89
N ASP A 104 3.92 3.66 5.36
CA ASP A 104 4.16 3.42 6.79
C ASP A 104 4.31 4.74 7.57
N GLU A 105 5.10 5.68 7.04
CA GLU A 105 5.27 7.02 7.60
C GLU A 105 3.94 7.78 7.67
N ALA A 106 3.12 7.71 6.62
CA ALA A 106 1.79 8.35 6.59
C ALA A 106 0.83 7.74 7.63
N GLU A 107 0.82 6.41 7.79
CA GLU A 107 0.01 5.70 8.78
C GLU A 107 0.47 6.01 10.20
N GLN A 108 1.78 6.05 10.44
CA GLN A 108 2.35 6.42 11.73
C GLN A 108 1.95 7.85 12.11
N LEU A 109 2.05 8.81 11.18
CA LEU A 109 1.63 10.19 11.40
C LEU A 109 0.13 10.29 11.71
N ARG A 110 -0.73 9.50 11.05
CA ARG A 110 -2.16 9.44 11.37
C ARG A 110 -2.39 8.96 12.80
N ARG A 111 -1.74 7.86 13.20
CA ARG A 111 -1.84 7.29 14.56
C ARG A 111 -1.36 8.26 15.63
N GLU A 112 -0.24 8.93 15.39
CA GLU A 112 0.30 9.95 16.29
C GLU A 112 -0.68 11.11 16.46
N THR A 113 -1.26 11.60 15.36
CA THR A 113 -2.27 12.67 15.36
C THR A 113 -3.52 12.25 16.14
N GLU A 114 -4.04 11.06 15.88
CA GLU A 114 -5.18 10.50 16.63
C GLU A 114 -4.87 10.40 18.13
N SER A 115 -3.69 9.88 18.49
CA SER A 115 -3.25 9.76 19.88
C SER A 115 -3.11 11.12 20.57
N ALA A 116 -2.62 12.14 19.86
CA ALA A 116 -2.45 13.49 20.39
C ALA A 116 -3.82 14.16 20.60
N ILE A 117 -4.76 13.96 19.68
CA ILE A 117 -6.13 14.44 19.82
C ILE A 117 -6.82 13.78 21.03
N ILE A 118 -6.67 12.46 21.19
CA ILE A 118 -7.22 11.73 22.34
C ILE A 118 -6.61 12.24 23.64
N ARG A 119 -5.28 12.34 23.72
CA ARG A 119 -4.59 12.89 24.90
C ARG A 119 -5.03 14.30 25.22
N LYS A 120 -5.18 15.19 24.24
CA LYS A 120 -5.68 16.55 24.46
C LYS A 120 -7.12 16.55 24.96
N LYS A 121 -7.99 15.71 24.40
CA LYS A 121 -9.42 15.67 24.74
C LYS A 121 -9.68 15.07 26.13
N PHE A 122 -8.95 14.03 26.50
CA PHE A 122 -9.23 13.26 27.72
C PHE A 122 -8.16 13.43 28.82
N GLY A 123 -6.93 13.80 28.46
CA GLY A 123 -5.85 14.07 29.43
C GLY A 123 -6.06 15.35 30.25
N GLY A 124 -6.84 16.31 29.74
CA GLY A 124 -7.21 17.51 30.49
C GLY A 124 -8.35 17.30 31.51
N LEU A 125 -9.14 16.23 31.36
CA LEU A 125 -10.26 15.94 32.28
C LEU A 125 -9.81 15.15 33.53
N GLY A 126 -8.68 14.44 33.47
CA GLY A 126 -8.08 13.77 34.63
C GLY A 126 -7.52 14.74 35.68
N ALA A 127 -7.21 15.99 35.30
CA ALA A 127 -6.70 17.01 36.23
C ALA A 127 -7.78 17.57 37.18
N PHE A 128 -9.07 17.41 36.86
CA PHE A 128 -10.17 17.87 37.72
C PHE A 128 -10.60 16.83 38.78
N GLY A 129 -10.05 15.61 38.74
CA GLY A 129 -10.32 14.55 39.74
C GLY A 129 -9.29 14.45 40.87
N ALA A 130 -8.16 15.17 40.79
CA ALA A 130 -7.03 15.03 41.71
C ALA A 130 -7.13 15.89 43.00
N TRP A 131 -8.28 16.50 43.28
CA TRP A 131 -8.51 17.34 44.48
C TRP A 131 -9.43 16.67 45.52
N ALA A 132 -9.86 15.42 45.28
CA ALA A 132 -10.82 14.71 46.14
C ALA A 132 -10.27 13.39 46.73
N SER A 133 -8.95 13.22 46.82
CA SER A 133 -8.28 12.13 47.56
C SER A 133 -7.51 12.66 48.75
#